data_AF-T0RUW5-F1
#
_entry.id   AF-T0RUW5-F1
#
_cell.length_a   1.000
_cell.length_b   1.000
_cell.length_c   1.000
_cell.angle_alpha   90.00
_cell.angle_beta   90.00
_cell.angle_gamma   90.00
#
_symmetry.space_group_name_H-M   'P 1'
#
loop_
_entity.id
_entity.type
_entity.pdbx_description
1 polymer ?
#
loop_
_entity_poly.entity_id
_entity_poly.type
_entity_poly.pdbx_seq_one_letter_code
_entity_poly.pdbx_strand_id
1 'polypeptide(L)'
;MKKKGSLVFMSSGGRRLLRDSKQSNLQWIRYSVVTNQAPQIKEAPYALTRTVIKEDLFKGQLDWDSAKEYIVIENLTAFEFNFWDPKREKYVESLREMTADKTTPRLIKVKLSYMNDNGETYDVIRTYRPLWPVVDTKKALEEKYKQTSQGGPSGSLKGGTQ
;
A
#
# COMPACT_ATOMS: atom_id res chain seq x y z
N MET A 1 -12.19 17.37 -2.72
CA MET A 1 -11.16 17.62 -1.69
C MET A 1 -9.77 17.60 -2.34
N LYS A 2 -8.86 18.51 -1.96
CA LYS A 2 -7.48 18.53 -2.49
C LYS A 2 -6.61 17.55 -1.68
N LYS A 3 -5.85 16.68 -2.35
CA LYS A 3 -4.98 15.68 -1.72
C LYS A 3 -3.60 16.27 -1.48
N LYS A 4 -3.07 16.14 -0.24
CA LYS A 4 -1.72 16.61 0.12
C LYS A 4 -0.66 15.52 0.07
N GLY A 5 -1.04 14.28 0.38
CA GLY A 5 -0.15 13.13 0.36
C GLY A 5 -0.94 11.84 0.46
N SER A 6 -0.36 10.74 0.01
CA SER A 6 -1.00 9.42 0.09
C SER A 6 0.03 8.31 0.20
N LEU A 7 -0.35 7.25 0.92
CA LEU A 7 0.36 5.99 0.94
C LEU A 7 -0.55 4.90 0.40
N VAL A 8 -0.08 4.17 -0.61
CA VAL A 8 -0.79 3.08 -1.25
C VAL A 8 0.02 1.81 -1.07
N PHE A 9 -0.61 0.75 -0.59
CA PHE A 9 0.04 -0.55 -0.40
C PHE A 9 -0.97 -1.68 -0.51
N MET A 10 -0.46 -2.86 -0.84
CA MET A 10 -1.22 -4.10 -0.80
C MET A 10 -1.10 -4.72 0.59
N SER A 11 -2.18 -5.30 1.09
CA SER A 11 -2.25 -5.95 2.40
C SER A 11 -2.92 -7.32 2.29
N SER A 12 -2.44 -8.30 3.07
CA SER A 12 -3.10 -9.60 3.26
C SER A 12 -4.18 -9.61 4.34
N GLY A 13 -4.51 -8.45 4.92
CA GLY A 13 -5.58 -8.32 5.91
C GLY A 13 -6.99 -8.34 5.34
N GLY A 14 -7.16 -8.68 4.06
CA GLY A 14 -8.48 -8.83 3.44
C GLY A 14 -9.17 -10.07 3.97
N ARG A 15 -10.39 -9.92 4.49
CA ARG A 15 -11.24 -11.06 4.87
C ARG A 15 -12.22 -11.35 3.76
N ARG A 16 -12.20 -12.58 3.26
CA ARG A 16 -13.24 -13.09 2.38
C ARG A 16 -14.48 -13.44 3.20
N LEU A 17 -15.61 -12.79 2.91
CA LEU A 17 -16.87 -13.04 3.64
C LEU A 17 -17.61 -14.27 3.12
N LEU A 18 -17.45 -14.62 1.84
CA LEU A 18 -18.14 -15.74 1.18
C LEU A 18 -17.15 -16.72 0.55
N ARG A 19 -17.32 -18.01 0.82
CA ARG A 19 -16.40 -19.09 0.42
C ARG A 19 -16.22 -19.22 -1.11
N ASP A 20 -17.18 -18.78 -1.92
CA ASP A 20 -17.10 -18.89 -3.38
C ASP A 20 -17.12 -17.53 -4.08
N SER A 21 -16.87 -16.45 -3.34
CA SER A 21 -16.66 -15.14 -3.94
C SER A 21 -15.32 -15.07 -4.67
N LYS A 22 -15.28 -14.35 -5.79
CA LYS A 22 -14.05 -14.00 -6.55
C LYS A 22 -13.21 -12.93 -5.82
N GLN A 23 -13.16 -12.99 -4.50
CA GLN A 23 -12.41 -12.05 -3.66
C GLN A 23 -11.16 -12.73 -3.11
N SER A 24 -10.03 -12.05 -3.26
CA SER A 24 -8.76 -12.48 -2.67
C SER A 24 -8.69 -12.07 -1.19
N ASN A 25 -7.81 -12.71 -0.42
CA ASN A 25 -7.41 -12.22 0.92
C ASN A 25 -6.48 -11.00 0.83
N LEU A 26 -6.04 -10.67 -0.38
CA LEU A 26 -5.31 -9.44 -0.66
C LEU A 26 -6.31 -8.29 -0.86
N GLN A 27 -5.86 -7.09 -0.56
CA GLN A 27 -6.59 -5.86 -0.86
C GLN A 27 -5.59 -4.71 -1.04
N TRP A 28 -5.92 -3.79 -1.94
CA TRP A 28 -5.22 -2.52 -2.05
C TRP A 28 -5.83 -1.51 -1.09
N ILE A 29 -4.97 -0.86 -0.31
CA ILE A 29 -5.38 0.16 0.66
C ILE A 29 -4.68 1.46 0.27
N ARG A 30 -5.45 2.54 0.23
CA ARG A 30 -4.93 3.90 0.08
C ARG A 30 -5.32 4.70 1.31
N TYR A 31 -4.32 5.22 2.01
CA TYR A 31 -4.52 6.31 2.96
C TYR A 31 -4.22 7.64 2.25
N SER A 32 -5.05 8.65 2.44
CA SER A 32 -4.88 9.97 1.84
C SER A 32 -5.17 11.07 2.84
N VAL A 33 -4.35 12.12 2.81
CA VAL A 33 -4.60 13.34 3.59
C VAL A 33 -5.33 14.31 2.67
N VAL A 34 -6.55 14.65 3.06
CA VAL A 34 -7.45 15.51 2.30
C VAL A 34 -7.80 16.76 3.11
N THR A 35 -8.01 17.88 2.41
CA THR A 35 -8.60 19.08 3.06
C THR A 35 -10.10 18.88 3.23
N ASN A 36 -10.56 18.99 4.48
CA ASN A 36 -11.98 19.08 4.82
C ASN A 36 -12.50 20.48 4.44
N GLN A 37 -13.58 20.55 3.66
CA GLN A 37 -14.14 21.82 3.18
C GLN A 37 -14.92 22.56 4.27
N ALA A 38 -15.47 21.84 5.24
CA ALA A 38 -16.20 22.40 6.37
C ALA A 38 -15.65 21.80 7.67
N PRO A 39 -14.39 22.13 8.05
CA PRO A 39 -13.82 21.62 9.27
C PRO A 39 -14.52 22.23 10.48
N GLN A 40 -14.76 21.41 11.51
CA GLN A 40 -15.29 21.90 12.78
C GLN A 40 -14.27 22.79 13.50
N ILE A 41 -12.98 22.45 13.37
CA ILE A 41 -11.84 23.17 13.94
C ILE A 41 -11.00 23.75 12.79
N LYS A 42 -10.93 25.07 12.67
CA LYS A 42 -10.28 25.74 11.53
C LYS A 42 -8.76 25.50 11.49
N GLU A 43 -8.14 25.38 12.66
CA GLU A 43 -6.72 25.15 12.87
C GLU A 43 -6.31 23.73 12.43
N ALA A 44 -7.27 22.81 12.32
CA ALA A 44 -7.06 21.42 11.96
C ALA A 44 -7.88 21.01 10.71
N PRO A 45 -7.62 21.61 9.53
CA PRO A 45 -8.51 21.52 8.38
C PRO A 45 -8.36 20.21 7.59
N TYR A 46 -7.55 19.25 8.04
CA TYR A 46 -7.30 18.02 7.30
C TYR A 46 -8.06 16.83 7.88
N ALA A 47 -8.30 15.85 7.02
CA ALA A 47 -8.80 14.55 7.40
C ALA A 47 -7.92 13.45 6.77
N LEU A 48 -7.78 12.34 7.47
CA LEU A 48 -7.16 11.13 6.96
C LEU A 48 -8.27 10.22 6.46
N THR A 49 -8.27 9.97 5.16
CA THR A 49 -9.20 9.05 4.53
C THR A 49 -8.54 7.71 4.23
N ARG A 50 -9.37 6.68 4.14
CA ARG A 50 -8.99 5.33 3.73
C ARG A 50 -9.93 4.86 2.62
N THR A 51 -9.34 4.43 1.51
CA THR A 51 -10.02 3.72 0.42
C THR A 51 -9.48 2.30 0.34
N VAL A 52 -10.36 1.34 0.02
CA VAL A 52 -9.98 -0.07 -0.11
C VAL A 52 -10.56 -0.64 -1.41
N ILE A 53 -9.72 -1.33 -2.18
CA ILE A 53 -10.12 -2.11 -3.36
C ILE A 53 -9.83 -3.58 -3.07
N LYS A 54 -10.83 -4.44 -3.26
CA LYS A 54 -10.77 -5.88 -2.95
C LYS A 54 -10.91 -6.77 -4.19
N GLU A 55 -11.29 -6.19 -5.32
CA GLU A 55 -11.60 -6.90 -6.56
C GLU A 55 -10.62 -6.47 -7.64
N ASP A 56 -10.35 -7.37 -8.58
CA ASP A 56 -9.46 -7.13 -9.73
C ASP A 56 -8.08 -6.52 -9.36
N LEU A 57 -7.51 -7.00 -8.26
CA LEU A 57 -6.33 -6.44 -7.59
C LEU A 57 -5.04 -6.38 -8.44
N PHE A 58 -5.01 -7.14 -9.53
CA PHE A 58 -3.86 -7.25 -10.42
C PHE A 58 -4.04 -6.50 -11.74
N LYS A 59 -5.12 -5.74 -11.90
CA LYS A 59 -5.26 -4.81 -13.04
C LYS A 59 -4.13 -3.79 -13.01
N GLY A 60 -3.58 -3.46 -14.19
CA GLY A 60 -2.50 -2.49 -14.31
C GLY A 60 -2.87 -1.10 -13.81
N GLN A 61 -4.16 -0.76 -13.83
CA GLN A 61 -4.70 0.47 -13.27
C GLN A 61 -5.86 0.14 -12.34
N LEU A 62 -5.74 0.58 -11.09
CA LEU A 62 -6.78 0.45 -10.08
C LEU A 62 -7.73 1.64 -10.20
N ASP A 63 -9.03 1.36 -10.24
CA ASP A 63 -10.06 2.40 -10.23
C ASP A 63 -10.35 2.85 -8.80
N TRP A 64 -9.66 3.91 -8.40
CA TRP A 64 -9.78 4.47 -7.07
C TRP A 64 -10.92 5.49 -6.92
N ASP A 65 -11.52 5.91 -8.02
CA ASP A 65 -12.51 6.98 -8.04
C ASP A 65 -13.93 6.40 -7.83
N SER A 66 -14.17 5.17 -8.28
CA SER A 66 -15.38 4.42 -7.94
C SER A 66 -15.35 3.82 -6.53
N ALA A 67 -14.16 3.63 -5.96
CA ALA A 67 -14.00 3.01 -4.65
C ALA A 67 -14.40 3.97 -3.51
N LYS A 68 -15.26 3.48 -2.60
CA LYS A 68 -15.75 4.27 -1.47
C LYS A 68 -14.61 4.71 -0.55
N GLU A 69 -14.54 6.02 -0.32
CA GLU A 69 -13.62 6.66 0.60
C GLU A 69 -14.26 6.83 1.99
N TYR A 70 -13.54 6.49 3.04
CA TYR A 70 -13.99 6.61 4.43
C TYR A 70 -13.06 7.53 5.21
N ILE A 71 -13.62 8.47 5.97
CA ILE A 71 -12.85 9.25 6.93
C ILE A 71 -12.50 8.35 8.12
N VAL A 72 -11.23 8.34 8.51
CA VAL A 72 -10.73 7.55 9.65
C VAL A 72 -10.35 8.44 10.82
N ILE A 73 -9.81 9.64 10.52
CA ILE A 73 -9.46 10.65 11.52
C ILE A 73 -9.85 12.01 10.95
N GLU A 74 -10.57 12.81 11.74
CA GLU A 74 -10.87 14.21 11.46
C GLU A 74 -9.94 15.14 12.26
N ASN A 75 -10.02 16.43 11.98
CA ASN A 75 -9.29 17.47 12.71
C ASN A 75 -7.78 17.22 12.77
N LEU A 76 -7.18 16.81 11.64
CA LEU A 76 -5.73 16.68 11.52
C LEU A 76 -5.07 18.03 11.30
N THR A 77 -4.01 18.29 12.05
CA THR A 77 -3.13 19.45 11.89
C THR A 77 -1.89 19.08 11.08
N ALA A 78 -1.30 17.91 11.35
CA ALA A 78 -0.11 17.41 10.67
C ALA A 78 -0.18 15.89 10.43
N PHE A 79 0.43 15.45 9.32
CA PHE A 79 0.52 14.03 8.99
C PHE A 79 1.76 13.77 8.12
N GLU A 80 2.61 12.83 8.55
CA GLU A 80 3.86 12.50 7.88
C GLU A 80 4.10 10.99 7.81
N PHE A 81 4.63 10.55 6.67
CA PHE A 81 5.25 9.23 6.52
C PHE A 81 6.77 9.41 6.41
N ASN A 82 7.52 8.65 7.20
CA ASN A 82 8.96 8.51 7.00
C ASN A 82 9.32 7.03 6.81
N PHE A 83 10.29 6.77 5.96
CA PHE A 83 10.71 5.42 5.57
C PHE A 83 12.15 5.19 5.99
N TRP A 84 12.44 4.06 6.63
CA TRP A 84 13.82 3.73 7.03
C TRP A 84 14.64 3.31 5.82
N ASP A 85 15.73 4.03 5.56
CA ASP A 85 16.76 3.64 4.60
C ASP A 85 17.84 2.83 5.34
N PRO A 86 17.99 1.52 5.07
CA PRO A 86 18.94 0.68 5.78
C PRO A 86 20.40 0.98 5.43
N LYS A 87 20.71 1.52 4.23
CA LYS A 87 22.12 1.82 3.87
C LYS A 87 22.60 3.13 4.49
N ARG A 88 21.69 4.08 4.69
CA ARG A 88 21.99 5.39 5.30
C ARG A 88 21.68 5.44 6.79
N GLU A 89 21.07 4.39 7.33
CA GLU A 89 20.68 4.25 8.73
C GLU A 89 19.86 5.45 9.25
N LYS A 90 18.94 5.95 8.40
CA LYS A 90 18.08 7.08 8.77
C LYS A 90 16.70 6.98 8.13
N TYR A 91 15.76 7.71 8.71
CA TYR A 91 14.45 7.93 8.10
C TYR A 91 14.54 8.99 6.99
N VAL A 92 13.88 8.73 5.87
CA VAL A 92 13.69 9.66 4.74
C VAL A 92 12.21 9.96 4.52
N GLU A 93 11.89 11.06 3.85
CA GLU A 93 10.50 11.54 3.72
C GLU A 93 9.77 10.92 2.52
N SER A 94 10.50 10.39 1.54
CA SER A 94 9.92 9.77 0.37
C SER A 94 10.57 8.44 0.00
N LEU A 95 9.78 7.51 -0.56
CA LEU A 95 10.29 6.26 -1.12
C LEU A 95 11.32 6.48 -2.24
N ARG A 96 11.29 7.65 -2.90
CA ARG A 96 12.21 8.00 -3.97
C ARG A 96 13.64 8.21 -3.45
N GLU A 97 13.76 8.78 -2.25
CA GLU A 97 15.04 9.08 -1.59
C GLU A 97 15.73 7.85 -1.01
N MET A 98 15.00 6.74 -0.79
CA MET A 98 15.57 5.50 -0.29
C MET A 98 16.61 4.94 -1.28
N THR A 99 17.68 4.35 -0.77
CA THR A 99 18.75 3.77 -1.59
C THR A 99 18.63 2.25 -1.79
N ALA A 100 17.69 1.63 -1.08
CA ALA A 100 17.34 0.21 -1.15
C ALA A 100 15.84 0.03 -0.85
N ASP A 101 15.28 -1.12 -1.20
CA ASP A 101 13.94 -1.57 -0.79
C ASP A 101 12.79 -0.57 -1.04
N LYS A 102 12.89 0.27 -2.09
CA LYS A 102 11.89 1.31 -2.41
C LYS A 102 10.47 0.78 -2.54
N THR A 103 10.32 -0.44 -3.01
CA THR A 103 9.02 -1.10 -3.22
C THR A 103 8.49 -1.79 -1.97
N THR A 104 9.36 -2.13 -1.02
CA THR A 104 9.03 -2.87 0.20
C THR A 104 9.81 -2.31 1.40
N PRO A 105 9.56 -1.05 1.81
CA PRO A 105 10.23 -0.45 2.96
C PRO A 105 10.01 -1.29 4.22
N ARG A 106 11.05 -1.48 5.03
CA ARG A 106 11.02 -2.39 6.18
C ARG A 106 10.55 -1.76 7.48
N LEU A 107 10.65 -0.44 7.59
CA LEU A 107 10.08 0.32 8.68
C LEU A 107 9.44 1.58 8.11
N ILE A 108 8.19 1.80 8.50
CA ILE A 108 7.40 2.97 8.15
C ILE A 108 7.06 3.67 9.46
N LYS A 109 7.60 4.86 9.67
CA LYS A 109 7.23 5.73 10.79
C LYS A 109 6.10 6.63 10.33
N VAL A 110 5.02 6.65 11.10
CA VAL A 110 3.87 7.52 10.93
C VAL A 110 3.88 8.49 12.10
N LYS A 111 3.83 9.79 11.79
CA LYS A 111 3.58 10.83 12.76
C LYS A 111 2.30 11.54 12.35
N LEU A 112 1.39 11.71 13.30
CA LEU A 112 0.17 12.48 13.09
C LEU A 112 -0.13 13.30 14.32
N SER A 113 -0.71 14.47 14.08
CA SER A 113 -1.17 15.39 15.10
C SER A 113 -2.61 15.77 14.77
N TYR A 114 -3.52 15.64 15.74
CA TYR A 114 -4.92 15.98 15.56
C TYR A 114 -5.47 16.70 16.79
N MET A 115 -6.54 17.47 16.59
CA MET A 115 -7.21 18.20 17.66
C MET A 115 -8.53 17.54 18.02
N ASN A 116 -8.82 17.44 19.32
CA ASN A 116 -10.15 17.05 19.78
C ASN A 116 -11.10 18.25 19.82
N ASP A 117 -12.37 18.00 20.10
CA ASP A 117 -13.42 19.02 20.16
C ASP A 117 -13.21 20.05 21.28
N ASN A 118 -12.37 19.72 22.28
CA ASN A 118 -11.98 20.63 23.35
C ASN A 118 -10.81 21.55 22.98
N GLY A 119 -10.24 21.41 21.78
CA GLY A 119 -9.09 22.18 21.31
C GLY A 119 -7.73 21.66 21.79
N GLU A 120 -7.67 20.49 22.41
CA GLU A 120 -6.42 19.86 22.81
C GLU A 120 -5.77 19.14 21.63
N THR A 121 -4.44 19.22 21.54
CA THR A 121 -3.66 18.55 20.49
C THR A 121 -3.11 17.22 20.97
N TYR A 122 -3.27 16.18 20.16
CA TYR A 122 -2.75 14.84 20.38
C TYR A 122 -1.75 14.45 19.31
N ASP A 123 -0.54 14.15 19.74
CA ASP A 123 0.53 13.65 18.87
C ASP A 123 0.63 12.14 18.97
N VAL A 124 0.63 11.47 17.82
CA VAL A 124 0.79 10.02 17.73
C VAL A 124 1.97 9.71 16.82
N ILE A 125 2.96 9.03 17.40
CA ILE A 125 4.13 8.54 16.68
C ILE A 125 4.13 7.01 16.76
N ARG A 126 4.01 6.35 15.61
CA ARG A 126 4.04 4.89 15.51
C ARG A 126 5.00 4.44 14.43
N THR A 127 5.76 3.37 14.71
CA THR A 127 6.60 2.73 13.71
C THR A 127 6.02 1.35 13.40
N TYR A 128 5.76 1.11 12.13
CA TYR A 128 5.21 -0.14 11.62
C TYR A 128 6.29 -0.93 10.90
N ARG A 129 6.30 -2.23 11.13
CA ARG A 129 7.15 -3.19 10.42
C ARG A 129 6.28 -4.02 9.48
N PRO A 130 6.36 -3.84 8.16
CA PRO A 130 5.70 -4.73 7.23
C PRO A 130 6.23 -6.15 7.39
N LEU A 131 5.35 -7.09 7.70
CA LEU A 131 5.68 -8.51 7.90
C LEU A 131 5.73 -9.30 6.58
N TRP A 132 5.67 -8.61 5.43
CA TRP A 132 5.77 -9.26 4.14
C TRP A 132 7.17 -9.88 3.96
N PRO A 133 7.29 -11.12 3.49
CA PRO A 133 8.58 -11.79 3.39
C PRO A 133 9.56 -11.01 2.52
N VAL A 134 10.85 -11.20 2.80
CA VAL A 134 11.92 -10.77 1.90
C VAL A 134 11.91 -11.72 0.72
N VAL A 135 11.34 -11.26 -0.40
CA VAL A 135 11.37 -12.00 -1.66
C VAL A 135 12.45 -11.39 -2.53
N ASP A 136 13.52 -12.14 -2.76
CA ASP A 136 14.45 -11.82 -3.83
C ASP A 136 13.79 -12.15 -5.16
N THR A 137 13.21 -11.12 -5.78
CA THR A 137 12.50 -11.25 -7.05
C THR A 137 13.41 -11.75 -8.18
N LYS A 138 14.72 -11.45 -8.15
CA LYS A 138 15.66 -11.95 -9.17
C LYS A 138 15.86 -13.45 -9.01
N LYS A 139 16.16 -13.89 -7.80
CA LYS A 139 16.34 -15.31 -7.50
C LYS A 139 15.07 -16.12 -7.79
N ALA A 140 13.91 -15.60 -7.38
CA ALA A 140 12.62 -16.25 -7.65
C ALA A 140 12.31 -16.35 -9.15
N LEU A 141 12.69 -15.35 -9.95
CA LEU A 141 12.54 -15.36 -11.39
C LEU A 141 13.47 -16.40 -12.04
N GLU A 142 14.74 -16.44 -11.64
CA GLU A 142 15.73 -17.43 -12.11
C GLU A 142 15.29 -18.87 -11.81
N GLU A 143 14.78 -19.14 -10.60
CA GLU A 143 14.26 -20.45 -10.21
C GLU A 143 13.06 -20.87 -11.08
N LYS A 144 12.14 -19.94 -11.36
CA LYS A 144 10.98 -20.20 -12.24
C LYS A 144 11.42 -20.59 -13.65
N TYR A 145 12.36 -19.87 -14.24
CA TYR A 145 12.83 -20.17 -15.61
C TYR A 145 13.68 -21.46 -15.67
N LYS A 146 14.45 -21.79 -14.63
CA LYS A 146 15.17 -23.07 -14.52
C LYS A 146 14.23 -24.28 -14.46
N GLN A 147 13.11 -24.17 -13.74
CA GLN A 147 12.10 -25.24 -13.69
C GLN A 147 11.36 -25.42 -15.02
N THR A 148 11.15 -24.34 -15.78
CA THR A 148 10.45 -24.40 -17.07
C THR A 148 11.29 -25.11 -18.16
N SER A 149 12.63 -25.05 -18.06
CA SER A 149 13.55 -25.72 -18.98
C SER A 149 13.71 -27.23 -18.77
N GLN A 150 13.16 -27.83 -17.70
CA GLN A 150 13.30 -29.27 -17.40
C GLN A 150 12.03 -30.11 -17.59
N GLY A 151 10.92 -29.53 -18.09
CA GLY A 151 9.66 -30.24 -18.22
C GLY A 151 8.79 -29.77 -19.39
N GLY A 152 9.28 -29.92 -20.61
CA GLY A 152 8.42 -29.83 -21.80
C GLY A 152 7.80 -31.20 -22.11
N PRO A 153 6.47 -31.31 -22.35
CA PRO A 153 5.90 -32.55 -22.85
C PRO A 153 6.41 -32.80 -24.27
N SER A 154 7.03 -33.96 -24.50
CA SER A 154 7.44 -34.42 -25.83
C SER A 154 6.21 -34.81 -26.67
N GLY A 155 5.47 -33.81 -27.13
CA GLY A 155 4.44 -33.96 -28.15
C GLY A 155 5.09 -33.97 -29.54
N SER A 156 5.31 -35.16 -30.07
CA SER A 156 5.77 -35.38 -31.45
C SER A 156 4.73 -34.90 -32.46
N LEU A 157 4.93 -33.70 -33.01
CA LEU A 157 4.31 -33.29 -34.27
C LEU A 157 4.98 -34.07 -35.41
N LYS A 158 4.42 -35.22 -35.77
CA LYS A 158 4.66 -35.85 -37.08
C LYS A 158 4.04 -34.95 -38.14
N GLY A 159 4.86 -34.13 -38.78
CA GLY A 159 4.52 -33.50 -40.06
C GLY A 159 4.46 -34.58 -41.15
N GLY A 160 3.30 -34.69 -41.81
CA GLY A 160 3.15 -35.50 -43.01
C GLY A 160 3.80 -34.79 -44.20
N THR A 161 4.72 -35.49 -44.86
CA THR A 161 5.23 -35.15 -46.19
C THR A 161 4.50 -35.98 -47.23
N GLN A 162 3.99 -35.26 -48.25
CA GLN A 162 3.51 -35.68 -49.57
C GLN A 162 2.29 -36.59 -49.65
#